data_AF-A0A4Y2H5A4-F1
#
_entry.id   AF-A0A4Y2H5A4-F1
#
_cell.length_a   1.000
_cell.length_b   1.000
_cell.length_c   1.000
_cell.angle_alpha   90.00
_cell.angle_beta   90.00
_cell.angle_gamma   90.00
#
_symmetry.space_group_name_H-M   'P 1'
#
loop_
_entity.id
_entity.type
_entity.pdbx_description
1 polymer ?
#
loop_
_entity_poly.entity_id
_entity_poly.type
_entity_poly.pdbx_seq_one_letter_code
_entity_poly.pdbx_strand_id
1 'polypeptide(L)'
;MSEVCEFCDELYRKNEVNSSKKYTKCCHDGKVRLPNLTEAPDLFKELFCSNSQEAKNYRQHIREYNAALTFASMGAEIKALLGTCP
;
A
#
# COMPACT_ATOMS: atom_id res chain seq x y z
N MET A 1 11.19 6.87 -15.93
CA MET A 1 9.89 7.29 -16.45
C MET A 1 8.87 6.25 -16.04
N SER A 2 8.02 6.59 -15.09
CA SER A 2 6.81 5.84 -14.76
C SER A 2 5.74 6.14 -15.81
N GLU A 3 4.85 5.19 -16.02
CA GLU A 3 3.64 5.36 -16.84
C GLU A 3 2.43 5.11 -15.90
N VAL A 4 1.23 5.59 -16.28
CA VAL A 4 0.06 5.66 -15.39
C VAL A 4 -1.07 4.78 -15.92
N CYS A 5 -1.66 3.96 -15.06
CA CYS A 5 -2.70 3.02 -15.45
C CYS A 5 -4.00 3.69 -15.86
N GLU A 6 -4.43 3.40 -17.09
CA GLU A 6 -5.69 3.89 -17.65
C GLU A 6 -6.94 3.49 -16.83
N PHE A 7 -6.85 2.45 -16.00
CA PHE A 7 -7.98 1.92 -15.24
C PHE A 7 -8.00 2.32 -13.76
N CYS A 8 -6.85 2.60 -13.15
CA CYS A 8 -6.74 2.81 -11.70
C CYS A 8 -5.76 3.90 -11.29
N ASP A 9 -5.21 4.63 -12.26
CA ASP A 9 -4.28 5.76 -12.08
C ASP A 9 -3.00 5.44 -11.27
N GLU A 10 -2.74 4.15 -11.01
CA GLU A 10 -1.54 3.68 -10.35
C GLU A 10 -0.31 3.85 -11.26
N LEU A 11 0.82 4.26 -10.68
CA LEU A 11 2.10 4.33 -11.38
C LEU A 11 2.68 2.93 -11.56
N TYR A 12 3.15 2.62 -12.76
CA TYR A 12 3.91 1.42 -13.04
C TYR A 12 5.33 1.70 -13.49
N ARG A 13 6.20 0.73 -13.24
CA ARG A 13 7.52 0.67 -13.84
C ARG A 13 7.45 -0.04 -15.19
N LYS A 14 8.24 0.44 -16.15
CA LYS A 14 8.30 -0.14 -17.51
C LYS A 14 8.65 -1.63 -17.56
N ASN A 15 9.33 -2.13 -16.54
CA ASN A 15 9.69 -3.55 -16.40
C ASN A 15 8.57 -4.42 -15.79
N GLU A 16 7.40 -3.84 -15.48
CA GLU A 16 6.24 -4.57 -14.96
C GLU A 16 5.25 -5.00 -16.06
N VAL A 17 5.51 -4.57 -17.29
CA VAL A 17 4.79 -4.99 -18.49
C VAL A 17 4.97 -6.49 -18.70
N ASN A 18 3.88 -7.22 -18.94
CA ASN A 18 3.96 -8.64 -19.31
C ASN A 18 4.36 -8.82 -20.79
N SER A 19 4.62 -10.05 -21.22
CA SER A 19 4.99 -10.37 -22.60
C SER A 19 3.96 -9.90 -23.65
N SER A 20 2.70 -9.72 -23.24
CA SER A 20 1.60 -9.22 -24.08
C SER A 20 1.47 -7.69 -24.07
N LYS A 21 2.46 -6.97 -23.55
CA LYS A 21 2.46 -5.51 -23.41
C LYS A 21 1.33 -4.95 -22.52
N LYS A 22 0.83 -5.74 -21.58
CA LYS A 22 -0.25 -5.36 -20.65
C LYS A 22 0.24 -5.24 -19.21
N TYR A 23 -0.34 -4.29 -18.49
CA TYR A 23 -0.14 -4.09 -17.06
C TYR A 23 -1.24 -4.81 -16.29
N THR A 24 -0.88 -5.89 -15.58
CA THR A 24 -1.85 -6.74 -14.87
C THR A 24 -1.67 -6.72 -13.35
N LYS A 25 -0.61 -6.08 -12.84
CA LYS A 25 -0.26 -6.12 -11.42
C LYS A 25 -1.11 -5.18 -10.54
N CYS A 26 -1.63 -4.08 -11.07
CA CYS A 26 -2.42 -3.11 -10.31
C CYS A 26 -3.91 -3.51 -10.23
N CYS A 27 -4.62 -3.50 -11.37
CA CYS A 27 -6.07 -3.74 -11.45
C CYS A 27 -6.43 -4.98 -12.29
N HIS A 28 -5.42 -5.80 -12.64
CA HIS A 28 -5.60 -6.95 -13.52
C HIS A 28 -6.26 -6.59 -14.86
N ASP A 29 -5.73 -5.60 -15.58
CA ASP A 29 -6.29 -5.13 -16.87
C ASP A 29 -7.75 -4.65 -16.73
N GLY A 30 -8.03 -3.88 -15.68
CA GLY A 30 -9.35 -3.33 -15.36
C GLY A 30 -10.36 -4.32 -14.79
N LYS A 31 -9.99 -5.58 -14.57
CA LYS A 31 -10.90 -6.61 -14.00
C LYS A 31 -11.22 -6.39 -12.53
N VAL A 32 -10.33 -5.74 -11.79
CA VAL A 32 -10.50 -5.45 -10.36
C VAL A 32 -10.59 -3.94 -10.17
N ARG A 33 -11.68 -3.48 -9.55
CA ARG A 33 -11.81 -2.09 -9.10
C ARG A 33 -11.21 -1.95 -7.71
N LEU A 34 -10.05 -1.31 -7.63
CA LEU A 34 -9.43 -0.99 -6.35
C LEU A 34 -10.24 0.09 -5.63
N PRO A 35 -10.38 0.02 -4.30
CA PRO A 35 -10.93 1.12 -3.53
C PRO A 35 -10.00 2.33 -3.63
N ASN A 36 -10.58 3.53 -3.53
CA ASN A 36 -9.78 4.76 -3.48
C ASN A 36 -8.84 4.73 -2.28
N LEU A 37 -7.61 5.19 -2.49
CA LEU A 37 -6.64 5.37 -1.42
C LEU A 37 -7.25 6.32 -0.38
N THR A 38 -7.34 5.85 0.86
CA THR A 38 -7.71 6.73 1.98
C THR A 38 -6.49 7.58 2.32
N GLU A 39 -6.71 8.86 2.60
CA GLU A 39 -5.63 9.71 3.05
C GLU A 39 -5.00 9.17 4.33
N ALA A 40 -3.66 9.24 4.40
CA ALA A 40 -2.96 8.91 5.62
C ALA A 40 -3.38 9.87 6.75
N PRO A 41 -3.55 9.36 7.99
CA PRO A 41 -3.73 10.20 9.17
C PRO A 41 -2.66 11.30 9.27
N ASP A 42 -3.05 12.50 9.73
CA ASP A 42 -2.16 13.67 9.75
C ASP A 42 -0.88 13.45 10.55
N LEU A 43 -0.98 12.68 11.65
CA LEU A 43 0.20 12.29 12.43
C LEU A 43 1.24 11.57 11.56
N PHE A 44 0.83 10.66 10.68
CA PHE A 44 1.77 9.99 9.79
C PHE A 44 2.36 10.98 8.78
N LYS A 45 1.55 11.87 8.22
CA LYS A 45 2.05 12.92 7.32
C LYS A 45 3.15 13.75 8.02
N GLU A 46 2.94 14.15 9.27
CA GLU A 46 3.92 14.89 10.06
C GLU A 46 5.20 14.08 10.32
N LEU A 47 5.07 12.82 10.76
CA LEU A 47 6.20 11.95 11.08
C LEU A 47 7.02 11.57 9.83
N PHE A 48 6.40 11.45 8.66
CA PHE A 48 7.09 11.10 7.42
C PHE A 48 7.66 12.31 6.67
N CYS A 49 7.00 13.46 6.70
CA CYS A 49 7.36 14.59 5.85
C CYS A 49 8.03 15.76 6.58
N SER A 50 7.85 15.91 7.89
CA SER A 50 8.42 17.05 8.62
C SER A 50 9.91 16.87 8.96
N ASN A 51 10.56 17.97 9.30
CA ASN A 51 11.96 18.02 9.73
C ASN A 51 12.15 18.08 11.25
N SER A 52 11.09 17.84 12.01
CA SER A 52 11.15 17.80 13.48
C SER A 52 12.07 16.68 13.96
N GLN A 53 12.53 16.77 15.20
CA GLN A 53 13.41 15.76 15.78
C GLN A 53 12.66 14.43 15.94
N GLU A 54 11.38 14.51 16.27
CA GLU A 54 10.45 13.39 16.41
C GLU A 54 10.28 12.66 15.08
N ALA A 55 10.09 13.39 14.00
CA ALA A 55 9.93 12.83 12.66
C ALA A 55 11.22 12.16 12.16
N LYS A 56 12.39 12.74 12.47
CA LYS A 56 13.69 12.10 12.19
C LYS A 56 13.86 10.79 12.97
N ASN A 57 13.59 10.83 14.27
CA ASN A 57 13.65 9.66 15.15
C ASN A 57 12.68 8.56 14.68
N TYR A 58 11.45 8.92 14.34
CA TYR A 58 10.46 7.99 13.80
C TYR A 58 10.94 7.32 12.52
N ARG A 59 11.41 8.09 11.52
CA ARG A 59 11.90 7.51 10.26
C ARG A 59 13.11 6.59 10.47
N GLN A 60 13.98 6.92 11.42
CA GLN A 60 15.15 6.10 11.76
C GLN A 60 14.75 4.76 12.40
N HIS A 61 13.74 4.76 13.28
CA HIS A 61 13.38 3.62 14.12
C HIS A 61 12.01 2.99 13.78
N ILE A 62 11.38 3.35 12.67
CA ILE A 62 10.02 2.89 12.30
C ILE A 62 9.87 1.36 12.31
N ARG A 63 10.91 0.62 11.93
CA ARG A 63 10.90 -0.84 11.95
C ARG A 63 10.83 -1.39 13.37
N GLU A 64 11.53 -0.77 14.31
CA GLU A 64 11.52 -1.14 15.73
C GLU A 64 10.17 -0.82 16.36
N TYR A 65 9.61 0.37 16.06
CA TYR A 65 8.25 0.73 16.48
C TYR A 65 7.21 -0.27 15.97
N ASN A 66 7.23 -0.59 14.68
CA ASN A 66 6.30 -1.57 14.11
C ASN A 66 6.48 -2.95 14.76
N ALA A 67 7.73 -3.41 14.95
CA ALA A 67 8.01 -4.70 15.58
C ALA A 67 7.50 -4.79 17.02
N ALA A 68 7.70 -3.73 17.82
CA ALA A 68 7.20 -3.65 19.19
C ALA A 68 5.66 -3.65 19.25
N LEU A 69 5.00 -3.03 18.25
CA LEU A 69 3.55 -2.93 18.16
C LEU A 69 2.88 -4.12 17.45
N THR A 70 3.64 -5.00 16.80
CA THR A 70 3.10 -6.19 16.11
C THR A 70 2.27 -7.08 17.05
N PHE A 71 2.60 -7.13 18.34
CA PHE A 71 1.83 -7.90 19.33
C PHE A 71 0.56 -7.19 19.83
N ALA A 72 0.38 -5.90 19.55
CA ALA A 72 -0.83 -5.16 19.92
C ALA A 72 -2.04 -5.49 19.01
N SER A 73 -1.82 -6.20 17.90
CA SER A 73 -2.87 -6.56 16.93
C SER A 73 -3.29 -8.04 17.04
N MET A 74 -3.63 -8.53 18.23
CA MET A 74 -4.38 -9.80 18.37
C MET A 74 -5.90 -9.65 18.10
N GLY A 75 -6.32 -8.58 17.40
CA GLY A 75 -7.73 -8.23 17.18
C GLY A 75 -8.14 -8.11 15.72
N ALA A 76 -7.36 -8.66 14.77
CA ALA A 76 -7.80 -8.73 13.39
C ALA A 76 -8.97 -9.73 13.31
N GLU A 77 -10.20 -9.21 13.16
CA GLU A 77 -11.37 -10.01 12.85
C GLU A 77 -11.17 -10.60 11.45
N ILE A 78 -10.63 -11.82 11.39
CA ILE A 78 -10.55 -12.59 10.15
C ILE A 78 -11.99 -12.97 9.80
N LYS A 79 -12.68 -12.09 9.07
CA LYS A 79 -13.89 -12.51 8.35
C LYS A 79 -13.42 -13.54 7.34
N ALA A 80 -13.73 -14.80 7.60
CA ALA A 80 -13.59 -15.85 6.60
C ALA A 80 -14.34 -15.39 5.36
N LEU A 81 -13.64 -15.25 4.24
CA LEU A 81 -14.29 -15.10 2.95
C LEU A 81 -15.09 -16.39 2.71
N LEU A 82 -16.41 -16.30 2.81
CA LEU A 82 -17.32 -17.34 2.34
C LEU A 82 -17.24 -17.35 0.81
N GLY A 83 -16.28 -18.11 0.32
CA GLY A 83 -16.03 -18.31 -1.09
C GLY A 83 -15.21 -19.57 -1.28
N THR A 84 -15.81 -20.71 -0.94
CA THR A 84 -15.37 -22.00 -1.46
C THR A 84 -15.40 -21.93 -2.99
N CYS A 85 -14.24 -22.04 -3.62
CA CYS A 85 -14.13 -22.41 -5.02
C CYS A 85 -14.79 -23.79 -5.25
N PRO A 86 -15.53 -23.97 -6.35
CA PRO A 86 -15.29 -25.09 -7.25
C PRO A 86 -14.00 -24.88 -8.07
#